data_AF-A0A6N1YG93-F1
#
_entry.id   AF-A0A6N1YG93-F1
#
_cell.length_a   1.000
_cell.length_b   1.000
_cell.length_c   1.000
_cell.angle_alpha   90.00
_cell.angle_beta   90.00
_cell.angle_gamma   90.00
#
_symmetry.space_group_name_H-M   'P 1'
#
loop_
_entity.id
_entity.type
_entity.pdbx_description
1 polymer ?
#
loop_
_entity_poly.entity_id
_entity_poly.type
_entity_poly.pdbx_seq_one_letter_code
_entity_poly.pdbx_strand_id
1 'polypeptide(L)'
;MIELGIIVVAFVFIWLYAGKGASETTSQPEESAVEHKEVAAETTEVTPEVESVEPVTEAVVTNETEENCVAVSVVPQDSTLRRHYMQNLMANKEDASKKIPEDSALRRHFTQQLCVEIAANMVDRPTDSTLKRHYDAQLSSAVADRLEALK
;
A
#
# COMPACT_ATOMS: atom_id res chain seq x y z
N MET A 1 27.10 -42.37 4.92
CA MET A 1 25.66 -42.76 4.84
C MET A 1 25.06 -43.07 6.20
N ILE A 2 25.79 -43.71 7.13
CA ILE A 2 25.27 -44.06 8.47
C ILE A 2 25.05 -42.82 9.36
N GLU A 3 25.92 -41.81 9.28
CA GLU A 3 25.82 -40.59 10.08
C GLU A 3 24.54 -39.79 9.80
N LEU A 4 24.14 -39.67 8.52
CA LEU A 4 22.89 -39.01 8.13
C LEU A 4 21.67 -39.76 8.68
N GLY A 5 21.73 -41.10 8.75
CA GLY A 5 20.66 -41.91 9.34
C GLY A 5 20.46 -41.66 10.83
N ILE A 6 21.56 -41.51 11.58
CA ILE A 6 21.51 -41.23 13.03
C ILE A 6 20.90 -39.84 13.29
N ILE A 7 21.28 -38.84 12.49
CA ILE A 7 20.76 -37.47 12.63
C ILE A 7 19.25 -37.44 12.40
N VAL A 8 18.74 -38.09 11.35
CA VAL A 8 17.29 -38.14 11.06
C VAL A 8 16.52 -38.83 12.19
N VAL A 9 17.03 -39.93 12.72
CA VAL A 9 16.41 -40.64 13.85
C VAL A 9 16.40 -39.75 15.11
N ALA A 10 17.48 -39.05 15.41
CA ALA A 10 17.55 -38.14 16.55
C ALA A 10 16.51 -37.01 16.45
N PHE A 11 16.33 -36.41 15.28
CA PHE A 11 15.30 -35.38 15.07
C PHE A 11 13.87 -35.91 15.29
N VAL A 12 13.58 -37.14 14.82
CA VAL A 12 12.27 -37.78 15.03
C VAL A 12 12.02 -38.02 16.52
N PHE A 13 13.03 -38.48 17.26
CA PHE A 13 12.92 -38.68 18.71
C PHE A 13 12.73 -37.36 19.47
N ILE A 14 13.47 -36.32 19.11
CA ILE A 14 13.32 -34.98 19.71
C ILE A 14 11.91 -34.43 19.45
N TRP A 15 11.41 -34.57 18.22
CA TRP A 15 10.06 -34.13 17.85
C TRP A 15 8.97 -34.91 18.62
N LEU A 16 9.13 -36.23 18.74
CA LEU A 16 8.22 -37.08 19.50
C LEU A 16 8.21 -36.72 21.00
N TYR A 17 9.38 -36.34 21.55
CA TYR A 17 9.52 -36.01 22.96
C TYR A 17 9.01 -34.59 23.27
N ALA A 18 9.27 -33.62 22.40
CA ALA A 18 8.78 -32.25 22.54
C ALA A 18 7.25 -32.16 22.41
N GLY A 19 6.63 -33.00 21.57
CA GLY A 19 5.18 -33.06 21.43
C GLY A 19 4.43 -33.56 22.67
N LYS A 20 5.11 -34.10 23.70
CA LYS A 20 4.48 -34.72 24.87
C LYS A 20 4.60 -33.93 26.17
N GLY A 21 5.20 -32.73 26.13
CA GLY A 21 5.54 -31.95 27.34
C GLY A 21 4.69 -30.72 27.66
N ALA A 22 3.65 -30.38 26.90
CA ALA A 22 2.90 -29.14 27.09
C ALA A 22 1.53 -29.37 27.75
N SER A 23 1.53 -29.60 29.06
CA SER A 23 0.35 -29.34 29.88
C SER A 23 0.79 -28.70 31.18
N GLU A 24 0.77 -27.38 31.27
CA GLU A 24 0.66 -26.67 32.55
C GLU A 24 0.29 -25.19 32.37
N THR A 25 -0.77 -24.80 33.09
CA THR A 25 -0.93 -23.51 33.78
C THR A 25 -1.57 -22.34 33.01
N THR A 26 -2.90 -22.29 33.13
CA THR A 26 -3.73 -21.08 33.05
C THR A 26 -3.26 -20.07 34.10
N SER A 27 -2.90 -18.86 33.66
CA SER A 27 -2.72 -17.68 34.50
C SER A 27 -3.31 -16.49 33.76
N GLN A 28 -4.45 -16.05 34.26
CA GLN A 28 -5.19 -14.86 33.88
C GLN A 28 -4.42 -13.60 34.34
N PRO A 29 -4.47 -12.50 33.58
CA PRO A 29 -4.38 -11.19 34.19
C PRO A 29 -5.58 -10.31 33.87
N GLU A 30 -5.93 -9.51 34.87
CA GLU A 30 -6.91 -8.45 34.90
C GLU A 30 -6.61 -7.36 33.84
N GLU A 31 -7.66 -6.81 33.23
CA GLU A 31 -7.55 -5.60 32.40
C GLU A 31 -8.47 -4.51 32.96
N SER A 32 -7.80 -3.50 33.50
CA SER A 32 -8.32 -2.25 34.07
C SER A 32 -8.89 -1.33 32.98
N ALA A 33 -10.01 -0.70 33.33
CA ALA A 33 -10.75 0.28 32.55
C ALA A 33 -9.92 1.48 32.07
N VAL A 34 -10.16 1.92 30.83
CA VAL A 34 -9.70 3.22 30.30
C VAL A 34 -10.88 4.00 29.71
N GLU A 35 -10.95 5.24 30.19
CA GLU A 35 -11.91 6.32 30.01
C GLU A 35 -11.88 6.93 28.59
N HIS A 36 -13.05 7.26 28.03
CA HIS A 36 -13.20 7.82 26.69
C HIS A 36 -13.15 9.36 26.69
N LYS A 37 -12.32 9.87 25.78
CA LYS A 37 -12.03 11.26 25.42
C LYS A 37 -13.10 11.85 24.50
N GLU A 38 -13.59 13.05 24.82
CA GLU A 38 -14.53 13.85 24.00
C GLU A 38 -13.76 14.90 23.18
N VAL A 39 -13.99 14.97 21.87
CA VAL A 39 -13.47 16.00 20.94
C VAL A 39 -14.63 16.39 20.02
N ALA A 40 -15.02 17.67 20.06
CA ALA A 40 -15.86 18.35 19.07
C ALA A 40 -15.01 19.49 18.50
N ALA A 41 -14.50 19.39 17.26
CA ALA A 41 -15.17 19.69 15.99
C ALA A 41 -15.34 21.20 15.75
N GLU A 42 -14.31 21.79 15.14
CA GLU A 42 -14.29 23.15 14.56
C GLU A 42 -14.34 22.99 13.03
N THR A 43 -15.27 23.66 12.36
CA THR A 43 -15.40 23.62 10.88
C THR A 43 -15.74 25.02 10.35
N THR A 44 -14.73 25.58 9.69
CA THR A 44 -14.64 26.42 8.49
C THR A 44 -15.92 26.77 7.72
N GLU A 45 -16.08 28.05 7.34
CA GLU A 45 -16.79 28.49 6.11
C GLU A 45 -16.31 29.92 5.75
N VAL A 46 -15.36 30.11 4.81
CA VAL A 46 -15.49 30.29 3.34
C VAL A 46 -16.05 31.66 2.90
N THR A 47 -15.12 32.49 2.42
CA THR A 47 -15.29 33.64 1.54
C THR A 47 -15.59 33.19 0.10
N PRO A 48 -16.37 33.95 -0.68
CA PRO A 48 -15.90 34.25 -2.05
C PRO A 48 -16.37 35.63 -2.57
N GLU A 49 -15.47 36.43 -3.14
CA GLU A 49 -15.86 37.48 -4.08
C GLU A 49 -14.85 37.56 -5.23
N VAL A 50 -15.39 37.40 -6.43
CA VAL A 50 -14.73 37.34 -7.72
C VAL A 50 -15.03 38.66 -8.41
N GLU A 51 -14.02 39.42 -8.86
CA GLU A 51 -14.26 40.35 -9.96
C GLU A 51 -13.01 40.58 -10.82
N SER A 52 -13.25 40.41 -12.11
CA SER A 52 -12.40 40.63 -13.28
C SER A 52 -12.10 42.11 -13.49
N VAL A 53 -11.00 42.46 -14.17
CA VAL A 53 -10.94 43.35 -15.37
C VAL A 53 -9.46 43.49 -15.82
N GLU A 54 -9.18 43.10 -17.06
CA GLU A 54 -8.06 43.60 -17.91
C GLU A 54 -8.62 44.71 -18.84
N PRO A 55 -7.87 45.65 -19.48
CA PRO A 55 -6.70 45.33 -20.34
C PRO A 55 -5.67 46.46 -20.74
N VAL A 56 -4.64 46.08 -21.55
CA VAL A 56 -3.87 46.90 -22.55
C VAL A 56 -2.84 47.90 -21.94
N THR A 57 -1.56 48.09 -22.34
CA THR A 57 -0.69 47.82 -23.52
C THR A 57 0.79 47.97 -23.12
N GLU A 58 1.68 47.56 -24.04
CA GLU A 58 3.01 48.12 -24.37
C GLU A 58 4.22 47.18 -24.14
N ALA A 59 4.79 46.79 -25.27
CA ALA A 59 6.03 46.04 -25.39
C ALA A 59 7.23 46.97 -25.15
N VAL A 60 8.13 46.58 -24.25
CA VAL A 60 9.53 46.96 -24.29
C VAL A 60 10.37 45.72 -23.96
N VAL A 61 11.18 45.33 -24.93
CA VAL A 61 12.23 44.33 -24.78
C VAL A 61 13.36 44.98 -23.98
N THR A 62 13.54 44.53 -22.74
CA THR A 62 14.79 44.71 -21.98
C THR A 62 15.20 43.35 -21.44
N ASN A 63 16.35 42.89 -21.93
CA ASN A 63 17.03 41.68 -21.47
C ASN A 63 17.42 41.86 -20.01
N GLU A 64 16.63 41.30 -19.10
CA GLU A 64 17.02 41.17 -17.70
C GLU A 64 16.81 39.73 -17.28
N THR A 65 17.92 39.15 -16.82
CA THR A 65 18.05 37.83 -16.24
C THR A 65 17.07 37.68 -15.08
N GLU A 66 15.88 37.14 -15.35
CA GLU A 66 14.99 36.66 -14.32
C GLU A 66 15.48 35.29 -13.87
N GLU A 67 16.18 35.27 -12.74
CA GLU A 67 16.28 34.09 -11.87
C GLU A 67 14.86 33.72 -11.45
N ASN A 68 14.17 33.00 -12.32
CA ASN A 68 12.95 32.32 -11.96
C ASN A 68 13.35 31.20 -10.99
N CYS A 69 12.95 31.36 -9.73
CA CYS A 69 13.03 30.35 -8.69
C CYS A 69 12.10 29.19 -9.06
N VAL A 70 12.42 28.44 -10.13
CA VAL A 70 11.66 27.28 -10.54
C VAL A 70 11.96 26.22 -9.49
N ALA A 71 11.00 25.96 -8.61
CA ALA A 71 10.96 24.77 -7.79
C ALA A 71 11.42 23.60 -8.67
N VAL A 72 12.57 23.01 -8.34
CA VAL A 72 13.27 22.04 -9.20
C VAL A 72 12.32 20.89 -9.47
N SER A 73 11.57 20.99 -10.55
CA SER A 73 10.70 19.93 -11.02
C SER A 73 11.65 18.84 -11.49
N VAL A 74 11.60 17.68 -10.84
CA VAL A 74 12.43 16.50 -11.16
C VAL A 74 12.29 16.07 -12.65
N VAL A 75 11.32 16.63 -13.37
CA VAL A 75 11.09 16.43 -14.80
C VAL A 75 11.90 17.45 -15.64
N PRO A 76 12.73 17.00 -16.59
CA PRO A 76 13.46 17.87 -17.52
C PRO A 76 12.54 18.79 -18.34
N GLN A 77 12.96 20.04 -18.53
CA GLN A 77 12.20 21.07 -19.26
C GLN A 77 12.36 20.97 -20.79
N ASP A 78 13.40 20.29 -21.27
CA ASP A 78 13.61 20.02 -22.70
C ASP A 78 12.55 19.04 -23.23
N SER A 79 11.96 19.35 -24.39
CA SER A 79 10.86 18.57 -24.98
C SER A 79 11.24 17.14 -25.36
N THR A 80 12.47 16.92 -25.83
CA THR A 80 12.96 15.62 -26.27
C THR A 80 13.33 14.78 -25.06
N LEU A 81 14.06 15.37 -24.12
CA LEU A 81 14.43 14.71 -22.86
C LEU A 81 13.19 14.39 -22.02
N ARG A 82 12.20 15.28 -21.97
CA ARG A 82 10.93 15.03 -21.28
C ARG A 82 10.21 13.82 -21.86
N ARG A 83 10.13 13.71 -23.20
CA ARG A 83 9.52 12.54 -23.85
C ARG A 83 10.24 11.25 -23.49
N HIS A 84 11.57 11.24 -23.60
CA HIS A 84 12.36 10.05 -23.26
C HIS A 84 12.27 9.69 -21.77
N TYR A 85 12.32 10.68 -20.90
CA TYR A 85 12.16 10.49 -19.46
C TYR A 85 10.82 9.85 -19.12
N MET A 86 9.72 10.36 -19.70
CA MET A 86 8.39 9.77 -19.50
C MET A 86 8.30 8.34 -20.05
N GLN A 87 8.88 8.07 -21.22
CA GLN A 87 8.91 6.73 -21.79
C GLN A 87 9.70 5.75 -20.90
N ASN A 88 10.84 6.17 -20.37
CA ASN A 88 11.64 5.38 -19.44
C ASN A 88 10.89 5.14 -18.12
N LEU A 89 10.16 6.14 -17.61
CA LEU A 89 9.31 5.96 -16.44
C LEU A 89 8.21 4.93 -16.69
N MET A 90 7.56 4.97 -17.86
CA MET A 90 6.54 3.98 -18.22
C MET A 90 7.13 2.58 -18.35
N ALA A 91 8.28 2.44 -19.02
CA ALA A 91 8.97 1.16 -19.16
C ALA A 91 9.36 0.56 -17.80
N ASN A 92 9.95 1.37 -16.91
CA ASN A 92 10.31 0.92 -15.56
C ASN A 92 9.10 0.65 -14.65
N LYS A 93 7.97 1.35 -14.87
CA LYS A 93 6.74 1.14 -14.10
C LYS A 93 6.15 -0.24 -14.32
N GLU A 94 6.21 -0.77 -15.54
CA GLU A 94 5.67 -2.10 -15.84
C GLU A 94 6.41 -3.20 -15.07
N ASP A 95 7.73 -3.08 -14.93
CA ASP A 95 8.51 -4.06 -14.17
C ASP A 95 8.31 -3.93 -12.66
N ALA A 96 8.04 -2.73 -12.17
CA ALA A 96 7.68 -2.50 -10.77
C ALA A 96 6.32 -3.10 -10.39
N SER A 97 5.37 -3.16 -11.33
CA SER A 97 4.03 -3.74 -11.06
C SER A 97 4.02 -5.27 -10.90
N LYS A 98 5.06 -5.96 -11.39
CA LYS A 98 5.17 -7.43 -11.34
C LYS A 98 5.73 -7.95 -10.02
N LYS A 99 6.22 -7.07 -9.15
CA LYS A 99 6.84 -7.44 -7.88
C LYS A 99 6.13 -6.73 -6.74
N ILE A 100 6.11 -7.36 -5.57
CA ILE A 100 5.62 -6.72 -4.36
C ILE A 100 6.59 -5.58 -4.00
N PRO A 101 6.13 -4.32 -3.83
CA PRO A 101 6.99 -3.23 -3.41
C PRO A 101 7.68 -3.51 -2.07
N GLU A 102 8.87 -2.96 -1.85
CA GLU A 102 9.58 -3.13 -0.56
C GLU A 102 9.02 -2.20 0.53
N ASP A 103 8.61 -0.99 0.14
CA ASP A 103 8.09 0.03 1.05
C ASP A 103 6.75 -0.36 1.68
N SER A 104 6.60 -0.11 2.98
CA SER A 104 5.42 -0.55 3.74
C SER A 104 4.12 0.15 3.34
N ALA A 105 4.16 1.45 2.97
CA ALA A 105 2.98 2.19 2.56
C ALA A 105 2.56 1.77 1.16
N LEU A 106 3.53 1.66 0.24
CA LEU A 106 3.27 1.17 -1.12
C LEU A 106 2.73 -0.27 -1.12
N ARG A 107 3.23 -1.15 -0.24
CA ARG A 107 2.69 -2.50 -0.07
C ARG A 107 1.22 -2.48 0.32
N ARG A 108 0.81 -1.62 1.25
CA ARG A 108 -0.60 -1.51 1.66
C ARG A 108 -1.49 -1.04 0.51
N HIS A 109 -1.05 -0.05 -0.26
CA HIS A 109 -1.79 0.41 -1.42
C HIS A 109 -1.86 -0.67 -2.51
N PHE A 110 -0.76 -1.37 -2.74
CA PHE A 110 -0.69 -2.46 -3.69
C PHE A 110 -1.65 -3.60 -3.32
N THR A 111 -1.67 -4.04 -2.06
CA THR A 111 -2.61 -5.08 -1.61
C THR A 111 -4.07 -4.61 -1.69
N GLN A 112 -4.36 -3.35 -1.35
CA GLN A 112 -5.70 -2.78 -1.52
C GLN A 112 -6.14 -2.74 -2.99
N GLN A 113 -5.25 -2.36 -3.89
CA GLN A 113 -5.52 -2.37 -5.33
C GLN A 113 -5.82 -3.78 -5.83
N LEU A 114 -5.02 -4.77 -5.42
CA LEU A 114 -5.29 -6.17 -5.74
C LEU A 114 -6.63 -6.66 -5.19
N CYS A 115 -6.98 -6.29 -3.95
CA CYS A 115 -8.30 -6.62 -3.40
C CYS A 115 -9.43 -6.05 -4.26
N VAL A 116 -9.31 -4.80 -4.71
CA VAL A 116 -10.33 -4.15 -5.55
C VAL A 116 -10.40 -4.80 -6.94
N GLU A 117 -9.26 -5.08 -7.55
CA GLU A 117 -9.18 -5.75 -8.85
C GLU A 117 -9.82 -7.14 -8.81
N ILE A 118 -9.51 -7.93 -7.78
CA ILE A 118 -10.09 -9.27 -7.61
C ILE A 118 -11.59 -9.17 -7.30
N ALA A 119 -12.00 -8.25 -6.42
CA ALA A 119 -13.42 -8.03 -6.11
C ALA A 119 -14.22 -7.61 -7.36
N ALA A 120 -13.64 -6.82 -8.25
CA ALA A 120 -14.26 -6.41 -9.51
C ALA A 120 -14.45 -7.58 -10.50
N ASN A 121 -13.65 -8.64 -10.39
CA ASN A 121 -13.81 -9.87 -11.16
C ASN A 121 -14.74 -10.90 -10.48
N MET A 122 -15.13 -10.66 -9.23
CA MET A 122 -16.05 -11.49 -8.47
C MET A 122 -17.49 -10.96 -8.59
N VAL A 123 -18.45 -11.76 -8.09
CA VAL A 123 -19.84 -11.32 -7.95
C VAL A 123 -19.93 -10.16 -6.96
N ASP A 124 -20.94 -9.29 -7.12
CA ASP A 124 -21.23 -8.21 -6.19
C ASP A 124 -21.32 -8.71 -4.74
N ARG A 125 -20.87 -7.85 -3.82
CA ARG A 125 -20.79 -8.19 -2.40
C ARG A 125 -22.20 -8.45 -1.83
N PRO A 126 -22.47 -9.63 -1.25
CA PRO A 126 -23.78 -9.97 -0.72
C PRO A 126 -24.13 -9.15 0.54
N THR A 127 -25.42 -8.92 0.77
CA THR A 127 -25.93 -8.17 1.93
C THR A 127 -26.01 -9.02 3.21
N ASP A 128 -26.28 -10.33 3.08
CA ASP A 128 -26.40 -11.24 4.22
C ASP A 128 -25.07 -11.40 4.98
N SER A 129 -25.13 -11.39 6.32
CA SER A 129 -23.94 -11.41 7.18
C SER A 129 -23.11 -12.69 7.06
N THR A 130 -23.74 -13.84 6.83
CA THR A 130 -23.05 -15.13 6.72
C THR A 130 -22.39 -15.23 5.35
N LEU A 131 -23.14 -14.92 4.29
CA LEU A 131 -22.62 -14.90 2.93
C LEU A 131 -21.50 -13.86 2.76
N LYS A 132 -21.61 -12.70 3.40
CA LYS A 132 -20.57 -11.66 3.40
C LYS A 132 -19.27 -12.17 3.99
N ARG A 133 -19.31 -12.92 5.09
CA ARG A 133 -18.10 -13.53 5.68
C ARG A 133 -17.45 -14.53 4.73
N HIS A 134 -18.25 -15.35 4.07
CA HIS A 134 -17.74 -16.30 3.07
C HIS A 134 -17.13 -15.58 1.86
N TYR A 135 -17.78 -14.53 1.39
CA TYR A 135 -17.26 -13.68 0.32
C TYR A 135 -15.94 -13.04 0.72
N ASP A 136 -15.89 -12.40 1.89
CA ASP A 136 -14.68 -11.75 2.39
C ASP A 136 -13.53 -12.77 2.58
N ALA A 137 -13.84 -13.99 3.02
CA ALA A 137 -12.88 -15.08 3.12
C ALA A 137 -12.35 -15.52 1.75
N GLN A 138 -13.22 -15.72 0.76
CA GLN A 138 -12.83 -16.08 -0.62
C GLN A 138 -12.00 -14.98 -1.28
N LEU A 139 -12.38 -13.72 -1.07
CA LEU A 139 -11.62 -12.58 -1.56
C LEU A 139 -10.22 -12.57 -0.94
N SER A 140 -10.14 -12.77 0.39
CA SER A 140 -8.85 -12.80 1.09
C SER A 140 -7.94 -13.95 0.64
N SER A 141 -8.50 -15.14 0.36
CA SER A 141 -7.72 -16.27 -0.14
C SER A 141 -7.23 -16.02 -1.56
N ALA A 142 -8.07 -15.50 -2.44
CA ALA A 142 -7.68 -15.17 -3.82
C ALA A 142 -6.59 -14.09 -3.87
N VAL A 143 -6.66 -13.08 -2.98
CA VAL A 143 -5.61 -12.07 -2.83
C VAL A 143 -4.31 -12.71 -2.34
N ALA A 144 -4.37 -13.62 -1.37
CA ALA A 144 -3.19 -14.32 -0.88
C ALA A 144 -2.52 -15.16 -1.98
N ASP A 145 -3.30 -15.93 -2.75
CA ASP A 145 -2.80 -16.72 -3.89
C ASP A 145 -2.11 -15.84 -4.93
N ARG A 146 -2.68 -14.65 -5.19
CA ARG A 146 -2.09 -13.68 -6.13
C ARG A 146 -0.78 -13.09 -5.60
N LEU A 147 -0.69 -12.82 -4.31
CA LEU A 147 0.53 -12.33 -3.68
C LEU A 147 1.62 -13.41 -3.66
N GLU A 148 1.26 -14.68 -3.44
CA GLU A 148 2.20 -15.79 -3.51
C GLU A 148 2.76 -15.97 -4.93
N ALA A 149 1.94 -15.79 -5.96
CA ALA A 149 2.38 -15.86 -7.35
C ALA A 149 3.34 -14.74 -7.79
N LEU A 150 3.42 -13.63 -7.02
CA LEU A 150 4.29 -12.48 -7.30
C LEU A 150 5.59 -12.50 -6.48
N LYS A 151 5.76 -13.51 -5.62
CA LYS A 151 6.93 -13.68 -4.74
C LYS A 151 8.04 -14.46 -5.44
#